data_AF-A0A482VS63-F1
#
_entry.id   AF-A0A482VS63-F1
#
_cell.length_a   1.000
_cell.length_b   1.000
_cell.length_c   1.000
_cell.angle_alpha   90.00
_cell.angle_beta   90.00
_cell.angle_gamma   90.00
#
_symmetry.space_group_name_H-M   'P 1'
#
loop_
_entity.id
_entity.type
_entity.pdbx_description
1 polymer ?
#
loop_
_entity_poly.entity_id
_entity_poly.type
_entity_poly.pdbx_seq_one_letter_code
_entity_poly.pdbx_strand_id
1 'polypeptide(L)'
;MESSEAYGYLYMLGTQQSSTGDWASTSSYDSYSEESYQSTSPDPVGRSKSRVTPLVLRKRRLAANARERRRMQNLNQAFDRLRTFLPQLGQDRQLSKYETLQMAQTYITALYDLLDQRPSQN
;
A
#
# COMPACT_ATOMS: atom_id res chain seq x y z
N MET A 1 23.13 -41.35 17.82
CA MET A 1 23.84 -40.12 18.26
C MET A 1 25.04 -39.96 17.33
N GLU A 2 25.39 -38.71 17.01
CA GLU A 2 26.22 -38.22 15.89
C GLU A 2 25.43 -38.15 14.56
N SER A 3 24.92 -36.99 14.13
CA SER A 3 25.63 -35.77 13.62
C SER A 3 26.44 -36.13 12.37
N SER A 4 26.49 -35.40 11.28
CA SER A 4 25.98 -34.11 10.81
C SER A 4 26.15 -34.15 9.28
N GLU A 5 25.42 -33.31 8.56
CA GLU A 5 25.81 -32.79 7.24
C GLU A 5 26.10 -33.78 6.09
N ALA A 6 25.18 -33.84 5.13
CA ALA A 6 25.49 -33.47 3.75
C ALA A 6 24.20 -33.55 2.95
N TYR A 7 23.57 -32.39 2.74
CA TYR A 7 22.65 -32.21 1.62
C TYR A 7 23.44 -32.41 0.33
N GLY A 8 23.52 -33.67 -0.11
CA GLY A 8 24.21 -34.12 -1.31
C GLY A 8 23.35 -33.87 -2.54
N TYR A 9 23.47 -32.65 -3.07
CA TYR A 9 23.36 -32.28 -4.47
C TYR A 9 22.95 -33.38 -5.47
N LEU A 10 21.64 -33.52 -5.71
CA LEU A 10 21.12 -34.18 -6.91
C LEU A 10 21.01 -33.18 -8.06
N TYR A 11 22.14 -32.70 -8.57
CA TYR A 11 22.19 -31.90 -9.80
C TYR A 11 21.63 -32.73 -10.97
N MET A 12 20.33 -32.58 -11.22
CA MET A 12 19.70 -32.95 -12.47
C MET A 12 19.94 -31.79 -13.44
N LEU A 13 20.61 -32.08 -14.55
CA LEU A 13 20.99 -31.14 -15.59
C LEU A 13 19.81 -30.27 -16.05
N GLY A 14 19.84 -28.99 -15.70
CA GLY A 14 19.01 -27.95 -16.29
C GLY A 14 19.88 -27.05 -17.15
N THR A 15 19.62 -27.05 -18.45
CA THR A 15 20.25 -26.17 -19.45
C THR A 15 20.17 -24.71 -19.00
N GLN A 16 21.31 -24.02 -18.99
CA GLN A 16 21.40 -22.56 -18.83
C GLN A 16 20.48 -21.87 -19.86
N GLN A 17 19.47 -21.14 -19.37
CA GLN A 17 18.81 -20.09 -20.13
C GLN A 17 18.69 -18.86 -19.23
N SER A 18 19.19 -17.76 -19.77
CA SER A 18 19.32 -16.43 -19.18
C SER A 18 17.99 -15.93 -18.63
N SER A 19 17.97 -15.57 -17.35
CA SER A 19 16.81 -14.95 -16.68
C SER A 19 16.75 -13.45 -17.00
N THR A 20 16.14 -13.08 -18.13
CA THR A 20 15.48 -11.79 -18.23
C THR A 20 14.10 -11.94 -17.59
N GLY A 21 13.91 -11.26 -16.46
CA GLY A 21 12.63 -11.27 -15.74
C GLY A 21 11.53 -10.59 -16.56
N ASP A 22 10.78 -11.38 -17.32
CA ASP A 22 9.52 -10.98 -17.94
C ASP A 22 8.40 -10.91 -16.89
N TRP A 23 8.36 -9.82 -16.13
CA TRP A 23 7.20 -9.45 -15.32
C TRP A 23 6.06 -8.87 -16.18
N ALA A 24 6.28 -8.68 -17.48
CA ALA A 24 5.34 -8.08 -18.41
C ALA A 24 4.52 -9.14 -19.16
N SER A 25 3.55 -9.75 -18.49
CA SER A 25 2.46 -10.47 -19.17
C SER A 25 1.18 -10.49 -18.33
N THR A 26 0.65 -9.31 -18.01
CA THR A 26 -0.81 -9.07 -17.91
C THR A 26 -1.13 -7.58 -18.15
N SER A 27 -0.49 -6.91 -19.11
CA SER A 27 -1.04 -5.66 -19.64
C SER A 27 -1.97 -5.99 -20.83
N SER A 28 -3.05 -6.72 -20.54
CA SER A 28 -4.24 -6.61 -21.38
C SER A 28 -4.83 -5.25 -21.05
N TYR A 29 -4.49 -4.28 -21.88
CA TYR A 29 -5.10 -2.96 -21.95
C TYR A 29 -6.60 -3.11 -21.68
N ASP A 30 -7.07 -2.49 -20.60
CA ASP A 30 -8.49 -2.47 -20.22
C ASP A 30 -9.21 -1.67 -21.32
N SER A 31 -9.57 -2.37 -22.39
CA SER A 31 -10.34 -1.84 -23.50
C SER A 31 -11.72 -1.52 -22.92
N TYR A 32 -11.97 -0.23 -22.68
CA TYR A 32 -13.29 0.30 -22.37
C TYR A 32 -14.19 0.05 -23.59
N SER A 33 -14.70 -1.17 -23.71
CA SER A 33 -15.78 -1.49 -24.61
C SER A 33 -17.06 -1.00 -23.95
N GLU A 34 -17.50 0.20 -24.34
CA GLU A 34 -18.87 0.69 -24.15
C GLU A 34 -19.80 -0.22 -24.98
N GLU A 35 -20.08 -1.43 -24.49
CA GLU A 35 -21.18 -2.22 -25.04
C GLU A 35 -22.50 -1.66 -24.52
N SER A 36 -23.23 -1.03 -25.43
CA SER A 36 -24.62 -0.65 -25.31
C SER A 36 -25.46 -1.80 -24.74
N TYR A 37 -26.00 -1.64 -23.54
CA TYR A 37 -26.94 -2.60 -22.95
C TYR A 37 -28.26 -2.56 -23.73
N GLN A 38 -28.37 -3.35 -24.80
CA GLN A 38 -29.66 -3.68 -25.39
C GLN A 38 -30.39 -4.63 -24.43
N SER A 39 -31.10 -4.06 -23.46
CA SER A 39 -32.00 -4.80 -22.57
C SER A 39 -33.27 -5.15 -23.33
N THR A 40 -33.35 -6.35 -23.88
CA THR A 40 -34.61 -6.92 -24.39
C THR A 40 -35.17 -7.90 -23.37
N SER A 41 -36.24 -7.45 -22.70
CA SER A 41 -37.53 -8.16 -22.52
C SER A 41 -38.08 -8.22 -21.08
N PRO A 42 -39.42 -8.11 -20.93
CA PRO A 42 -40.18 -8.01 -19.66
C PRO A 42 -40.42 -9.42 -19.06
N ASP A 43 -40.85 -9.71 -17.81
CA ASP A 43 -41.82 -9.13 -16.87
C ASP A 43 -41.60 -9.75 -15.44
N PRO A 44 -42.37 -9.38 -14.38
CA PRO A 44 -41.94 -9.42 -12.97
C PRO A 44 -42.35 -10.67 -12.16
N VAL A 45 -41.97 -10.65 -10.87
CA VAL A 45 -42.34 -11.55 -9.76
C VAL A 45 -41.34 -12.67 -9.46
N GLY A 46 -40.57 -12.44 -8.40
CA GLY A 46 -39.73 -13.45 -7.77
C GLY A 46 -38.57 -12.79 -7.07
N ARG A 47 -38.66 -12.71 -5.74
CA ARG A 47 -37.63 -12.17 -4.84
C ARG A 47 -36.40 -13.12 -4.89
N SER A 48 -35.69 -13.13 -6.02
CA SER A 48 -34.47 -13.89 -6.24
C SER A 48 -33.36 -13.12 -5.55
N LYS A 49 -32.75 -13.71 -4.53
CA LYS A 49 -31.52 -13.20 -3.91
C LYS A 49 -30.55 -12.92 -5.05
N SER A 50 -30.37 -11.63 -5.36
CA SER A 50 -29.63 -11.15 -6.54
C SER A 50 -28.28 -11.84 -6.56
N ARG A 51 -28.12 -12.81 -7.47
CA ARG A 51 -26.85 -13.47 -7.71
C ARG A 51 -25.96 -12.41 -8.34
N VAL A 52 -25.17 -11.75 -7.50
CA VAL A 52 -24.24 -10.71 -7.93
C VAL A 52 -23.33 -11.32 -8.99
N THR A 53 -23.38 -10.80 -10.22
CA THR A 53 -22.58 -11.34 -11.32
C THR A 53 -21.09 -11.11 -11.05
N PRO A 54 -20.18 -11.95 -11.58
CA PRO A 54 -18.74 -11.76 -11.43
C PRO A 54 -18.25 -10.37 -11.85
N LEU A 55 -18.89 -9.77 -12.87
CA LEU A 55 -18.60 -8.41 -13.33
C LEU A 55 -18.96 -7.35 -12.27
N VAL A 56 -20.11 -7.47 -11.61
CA VAL A 56 -20.51 -6.55 -10.54
C VAL A 56 -19.57 -6.70 -9.33
N LEU A 57 -19.14 -7.92 -8.99
CA LEU A 57 -18.14 -8.14 -7.95
C LEU A 57 -16.80 -7.49 -8.30
N ARG A 58 -16.33 -7.62 -9.55
CA ARG A 58 -15.11 -6.95 -10.04
C ARG A 58 -15.22 -5.44 -9.93
N LYS A 59 -16.31 -4.83 -10.39
CA LYS A 59 -16.57 -3.38 -10.28
C LYS A 59 -16.57 -2.91 -8.82
N ARG A 60 -17.22 -3.65 -7.92
CA ARG A 60 -17.22 -3.35 -6.47
C ARG A 60 -15.82 -3.39 -5.86
N ARG A 61 -15.02 -4.40 -6.22
CA ARG A 61 -13.62 -4.53 -5.76
C ARG A 61 -12.77 -3.36 -6.24
N LEU A 62 -12.89 -2.97 -7.52
CA LEU A 62 -12.16 -1.82 -8.06
C LEU A 62 -12.53 -0.52 -7.34
N ALA A 63 -13.83 -0.30 -7.10
CA ALA A 63 -14.29 0.86 -6.35
C ALA A 63 -13.77 0.85 -4.89
N ALA A 64 -13.74 -0.31 -4.24
CA ALA A 64 -13.17 -0.45 -2.89
C ALA A 64 -11.67 -0.12 -2.87
N ASN A 65 -10.90 -0.66 -3.81
CA ASN A 65 -9.46 -0.38 -3.93
C ASN A 65 -9.19 1.10 -4.20
N ALA A 66 -10.01 1.76 -5.02
CA ALA A 66 -9.89 3.19 -5.27
C ALA A 66 -10.13 4.03 -3.99
N ARG A 67 -11.09 3.64 -3.16
CA ARG A 67 -11.33 4.29 -1.86
C ARG A 67 -10.17 4.10 -0.90
N GLU A 68 -9.61 2.90 -0.80
CA GLU A 68 -8.48 2.66 0.10
C GLU A 68 -7.23 3.42 -0.33
N ARG A 69 -6.98 3.54 -1.64
CA ARG A 69 -5.90 4.40 -2.16
C ARG A 69 -6.08 5.85 -1.71
N ARG A 70 -7.29 6.42 -1.82
CA ARG A 70 -7.56 7.78 -1.35
C ARG A 70 -7.36 7.91 0.17
N ARG A 71 -7.82 6.93 0.95
CA ARG A 71 -7.60 6.89 2.39
C ARG A 71 -6.10 6.91 2.72
N MET A 72 -5.29 6.11 2.03
CA MET A 72 -3.83 6.08 2.21
C MET A 72 -3.13 7.34 1.72
N GLN A 73 -3.60 7.97 0.64
CA GLN A 73 -3.09 9.27 0.20
C GLN A 73 -3.29 10.34 1.28
N ASN A 74 -4.48 10.42 1.89
CA ASN A 74 -4.74 11.37 2.97
C ASN A 74 -3.85 11.11 4.20
N LEU A 75 -3.62 9.84 4.54
CA LEU A 75 -2.70 9.47 5.62
C LEU A 75 -1.27 9.92 5.30
N ASN A 76 -0.78 9.66 4.08
CA ASN A 76 0.57 10.05 3.69
C ASN A 76 0.73 11.59 3.67
N GLN A 77 -0.28 12.34 3.23
CA GLN A 77 -0.27 13.80 3.31
C GLN A 77 -0.18 14.30 4.75
N ALA A 78 -0.81 13.63 5.72
CA ALA A 78 -0.67 13.97 7.13
C ALA A 78 0.76 13.71 7.64
N PHE A 79 1.40 12.62 7.20
CA PHE A 79 2.82 12.36 7.49
C PHE A 79 3.73 13.44 6.89
N ASP A 80 3.48 13.88 5.65
CA ASP A 80 4.26 14.93 5.01
C ASP A 80 4.13 16.26 5.76
N ARG A 81 2.92 16.62 6.18
CA ARG A 81 2.68 17.79 7.04
C ARG A 81 3.37 17.67 8.39
N LEU A 82 3.37 16.49 9.01
CA LEU A 82 4.09 16.30 10.26
C LEU A 82 5.59 16.57 10.08
N ARG A 83 6.19 16.08 9.00
CA ARG A 83 7.62 16.29 8.70
C ARG A 83 8.00 17.76 8.55
N THR A 84 7.09 18.65 8.13
CA THR A 84 7.40 20.09 8.03
C THR A 84 7.59 20.76 9.38
N PHE A 85 7.08 20.16 10.47
CA PHE A 85 7.26 20.67 11.83
C PHE A 85 8.44 20.03 12.56
N LEU A 86 9.06 19.00 11.97
CA LEU A 86 10.19 18.32 12.60
C LEU A 86 11.51 19.02 12.22
N PRO A 87 12.47 19.10 13.16
CA PRO A 87 13.78 19.67 12.86
C PRO A 87 14.46 18.84 11.77
N GLN A 88 14.86 19.51 10.68
CA GLN A 88 15.51 18.86 9.55
C GLN A 88 17.00 18.66 9.84
N LEU A 89 17.43 17.41 9.93
CA LEU A 89 18.83 17.06 10.21
C LEU A 89 19.68 17.12 8.94
N GLY A 90 19.72 18.27 8.27
CA GLY A 90 20.65 18.61 7.18
C GLY A 90 20.71 17.67 5.97
N GLN A 91 19.82 16.68 5.87
CA GLN A 91 19.79 15.69 4.81
C GLN A 91 18.53 15.94 3.99
N ASP A 92 18.70 16.14 2.67
CA ASP A 92 17.61 16.19 1.67
C ASP A 92 16.76 14.90 1.60
N ARG A 93 17.00 13.95 2.50
CA ARG A 93 16.29 12.68 2.59
C ARG A 93 15.04 12.82 3.46
N GLN A 94 13.91 12.35 2.94
CA GLN A 94 12.68 12.19 3.73
C GLN A 94 12.80 11.05 4.74
N LEU A 95 12.29 11.31 5.95
CA LEU A 95 12.22 10.34 7.04
C LEU A 95 11.18 9.26 6.74
N SER A 96 11.48 8.02 7.10
CA SER A 96 10.50 6.92 7.10
C SER A 96 9.35 7.20 8.08
N LYS A 97 8.26 6.43 7.98
CA LYS A 97 7.10 6.59 8.88
C LYS A 97 7.49 6.40 10.36
N TYR A 98 8.33 5.40 10.63
CA TYR A 98 8.80 5.12 11.98
C TYR A 98 9.69 6.25 12.50
N GLU A 99 10.70 6.66 11.72
CA GLU A 99 11.59 7.78 12.08
C GLU A 99 10.80 9.08 12.31
N THR A 100 9.78 9.35 11.49
CA THR A 100 8.91 10.52 11.64
C THR A 100 8.17 10.51 12.98
N LEU A 101 7.62 9.36 13.39
CA LEU A 101 6.90 9.23 14.67
C LEU A 101 7.86 9.34 15.86
N GLN A 102 9.02 8.66 15.79
CA GLN A 102 10.02 8.71 16.85
C GLN A 102 10.54 10.14 17.03
N MET A 103 10.90 10.84 15.94
CA MET A 103 11.36 12.21 16.04
C MET A 103 10.27 13.16 16.54
N ALA A 104 9.00 12.97 16.16
CA ALA A 104 7.91 13.76 16.69
C ALA A 104 7.79 13.63 18.22
N GLN A 105 7.87 12.40 18.75
CA GLN A 105 7.85 12.16 20.19
C GLN A 105 9.03 12.85 20.89
N THR A 106 10.25 12.63 20.40
CA THR A 106 11.46 13.26 20.95
C THR A 106 11.39 14.78 20.90
N TYR A 107 10.88 15.35 19.80
CA TYR A 107 10.80 16.79 19.64
C TYR A 107 9.78 17.42 20.58
N ILE A 108 8.60 16.79 20.75
CA ILE A 108 7.62 17.25 21.74
C ILE A 108 8.22 17.26 23.15
N THR A 109 8.90 16.19 23.57
CA THR A 109 9.57 16.14 24.89
C THR A 109 10.61 17.24 25.04
N ALA A 110 11.47 17.44 24.03
CA ALA A 110 12.49 18.49 24.08
C ALA A 110 11.89 19.90 24.19
N LEU A 111 10.74 20.15 23.55
CA LEU A 111 10.02 21.42 23.68
C LEU A 111 9.43 21.60 25.08
N TYR A 112 8.89 20.55 25.70
CA TYR A 112 8.43 20.59 27.09
C TYR A 112 9.58 20.92 28.05
N ASP A 113 10.70 20.21 27.93
CA ASP A 113 11.88 20.42 28.78
C ASP A 113 12.42 21.86 28.64
N LEU A 114 12.41 22.42 27.44
CA LEU A 114 12.84 23.80 27.17
C LEU A 114 11.94 24.83 27.86
N LEU A 115 10.62 24.58 27.89
CA LEU A 115 9.65 25.46 28.54
C LEU A 115 9.77 25.40 30.06
N ASP A 116 10.00 24.21 30.64
CA ASP A 116 10.17 24.02 32.08
C ASP A 116 11.51 24.58 32.60
N GLN A 117 12.55 24.61 31.75
CA GLN A 117 13.84 25.19 32.07
C GLN A 117 13.87 26.72 32.10
N ARG A 118 12.75 27.41 31.81
CA ARG A 118 12.70 28.87 31.84
C ARG A 118 12.60 29.34 33.30
N PRO A 119 13.69 29.83 33.92
CA PRO A 119 13.58 30.38 35.27
C PRO A 119 12.67 31.60 35.21
N SER A 120 11.82 31.75 36.22
CA SER A 120 11.02 32.93 36.50
C SER A 120 11.93 34.16 36.54
N GLN A 121 12.13 34.81 35.39
CA GLN A 121 12.86 36.07 35.32
C GLN A 121 11.91 37.17 35.81
N ASN A 122 12.06 37.50 37.09
CA ASN A 122 11.53 38.65 37.87
C ASN A 122 10.05 39.02 37.70
#